data_AF-B1JCU6-F1
#
_entry.id   AF-B1JCU6-F1
#
_cell.length_a   1.000
_cell.length_b   1.000
_cell.length_c   1.000
_cell.angle_alpha   90.00
_cell.angle_beta   90.00
_cell.angle_gamma   90.00
#
_symmetry.space_group_name_H-M   'P 1'
#
loop_
_entity.id
_entity.type
_entity.pdbx_description
1 polymer ?
#
loop_
_entity_poly.entity_id
_entity_poly.type
_entity_poly.pdbx_seq_one_letter_code
_entity_poly.pdbx_strand_id
1 'polypeptide(L)'
;MFHAILAALLLAGLPLAHAAGTPPRITTPVPGAPGTATPTPYPQITPSTAPKAYDSQPGAPLLPPMPVPGPPKDQPLPGLRTEPVKQPANDD
;
A
#
# COMPACT_ATOMS: atom_id res chain seq x y z
N MET A 1 31.46 -77.65 20.52
CA MET A 1 31.76 -76.99 19.22
C MET A 1 30.66 -76.01 18.81
N PHE A 2 29.40 -76.43 18.77
CA PHE A 2 28.27 -75.57 18.39
C PHE A 2 28.17 -74.27 19.21
N HIS A 3 28.27 -74.33 20.54
CA HIS A 3 28.20 -73.14 21.40
C HIS A 3 29.35 -72.15 21.18
N ALA A 4 30.55 -72.65 20.85
CA ALA A 4 31.70 -71.81 20.54
C ALA A 4 31.52 -71.07 19.21
N ILE A 5 30.95 -71.75 18.22
CA ILE A 5 30.61 -71.16 16.91
C ILE A 5 29.53 -70.09 17.07
N LEU A 6 28.51 -70.35 17.89
CA LEU A 6 27.43 -69.40 18.19
C LEU A 6 27.95 -68.15 18.90
N ALA A 7 28.81 -68.33 19.90
CA ALA A 7 29.46 -67.23 20.62
C ALA A 7 30.36 -66.39 19.69
N ALA A 8 31.12 -67.02 18.81
CA ALA A 8 31.96 -66.33 17.84
C ALA A 8 31.13 -65.49 16.85
N LEU A 9 30.01 -66.04 16.36
CA LEU A 9 29.08 -65.32 15.47
C LEU A 9 28.44 -64.10 16.15
N LEU A 10 28.01 -64.26 17.40
CA LEU A 10 27.46 -63.15 18.20
C LEU A 10 28.50 -62.04 18.40
N LEU A 11 29.72 -62.39 18.78
CA LEU A 11 30.78 -61.41 19.03
C LEU A 11 31.26 -60.71 17.75
N ALA A 12 31.28 -61.43 16.62
CA ALA A 12 31.64 -60.87 15.31
C ALA A 12 30.53 -60.00 14.70
N GLY A 13 29.28 -60.17 15.10
CA GLY A 13 28.13 -59.38 14.64
C GLY A 13 27.92 -58.05 15.37
N LEU A 14 28.47 -57.89 16.58
CA LEU A 14 28.36 -56.67 17.39
C LEU A 14 28.80 -55.36 16.70
N PRO A 15 29.86 -55.30 15.88
CA PRO A 15 30.35 -54.03 15.33
C PRO A 15 29.56 -53.53 14.10
N LEU A 16 28.52 -54.22 13.64
CA LEU A 16 27.70 -53.77 12.50
C LEU A 16 26.74 -52.62 12.85
N ALA A 17 26.62 -52.26 14.13
CA ALA A 17 25.90 -51.07 14.57
C ALA A 17 26.84 -49.85 14.67
N HIS A 18 27.61 -49.57 13.61
CA HIS A 18 28.23 -48.25 13.51
C HIS A 18 27.12 -47.26 13.19
N ALA A 19 26.73 -46.49 14.20
CA ALA A 19 25.69 -45.48 14.15
C ALA A 19 25.80 -44.69 12.84
N ALA A 20 24.68 -44.55 12.13
CA ALA A 20 24.53 -43.52 11.12
C ALA A 20 24.97 -42.21 11.78
N GLY A 21 26.17 -41.73 11.42
CA GLY A 21 26.74 -40.53 12.00
C GLY A 21 25.71 -39.41 11.91
N THR A 22 25.64 -38.58 12.94
CA THR A 22 24.72 -37.44 12.95
C THR A 22 24.89 -36.68 11.63
N PRO A 23 23.81 -36.51 10.84
CA PRO A 23 23.93 -35.82 9.57
C PRO A 23 24.53 -34.43 9.81
N PRO A 24 25.40 -33.93 8.91
CA PRO A 24 25.99 -32.62 9.07
C PRO A 24 24.89 -31.57 9.22
N ARG A 25 24.90 -30.85 10.34
CA ARG A 25 23.93 -29.79 10.62
C ARG A 25 24.16 -28.66 9.64
N ILE A 26 23.21 -28.43 8.74
CA ILE A 26 23.23 -27.28 7.84
C ILE A 26 23.19 -26.01 8.70
N THR A 27 24.27 -25.24 8.71
CA THR A 27 24.32 -23.91 9.31
C THR A 27 23.85 -22.90 8.28
N THR A 28 22.56 -22.90 7.96
CA THR A 28 22.00 -21.74 7.26
C THR A 28 22.03 -20.56 8.24
N PRO A 29 22.63 -19.42 7.87
CA PRO A 29 22.58 -18.24 8.70
C PRO A 29 21.12 -17.86 8.92
N VAL A 30 20.71 -17.76 10.18
CA VAL A 30 19.38 -17.27 10.53
C VAL A 30 19.32 -15.79 10.15
N PRO A 31 18.27 -15.32 9.44
CA PRO A 31 18.09 -13.90 9.20
C PRO A 31 18.21 -13.11 10.51
N GLY A 32 19.17 -12.17 10.58
CA GLY A 32 19.42 -11.37 11.80
C GLY A 32 20.44 -11.98 12.78
N ALA A 33 21.14 -13.07 12.43
CA ALA A 33 22.26 -13.55 13.25
C ALA A 33 23.37 -12.48 13.34
N PRO A 34 24.11 -12.39 14.47
CA PRO A 34 25.20 -11.44 14.63
C PRO A 34 26.20 -11.54 13.47
N GLY A 35 26.50 -10.41 12.82
CA GLY A 35 27.38 -10.37 11.65
C GLY A 35 26.71 -10.64 10.30
N THR A 36 25.39 -10.93 10.26
CA THR A 36 24.62 -10.92 9.00
C THR A 36 24.31 -9.48 8.61
N ALA A 37 24.59 -9.12 7.35
CA ALA A 37 24.30 -7.78 6.85
C ALA A 37 22.79 -7.51 6.90
N THR A 38 22.39 -6.46 7.61
CA THR A 38 21.00 -5.98 7.57
C THR A 38 20.73 -5.39 6.18
N PRO A 39 19.62 -5.75 5.50
CA PRO A 39 19.26 -5.12 4.25
C PRO A 39 19.19 -3.60 4.42
N THR A 40 19.87 -2.85 3.55
CA THR A 40 19.78 -1.40 3.54
C THR A 40 18.32 -0.98 3.27
N PRO A 41 17.77 0.02 3.98
CA PRO A 41 16.43 0.50 3.72
C PRO A 41 16.23 0.92 2.27
N TYR A 42 15.03 0.71 1.74
CA TYR A 42 14.63 1.26 0.45
C TYR A 42 14.68 2.79 0.47
N PRO A 43 14.86 3.44 -0.69
CA PRO A 43 14.75 4.89 -0.79
C PRO A 43 13.38 5.34 -0.27
N GLN A 44 13.38 6.31 0.65
CA GLN A 44 12.16 6.94 1.15
C GLN A 44 11.62 7.85 0.05
N ILE A 45 10.60 7.40 -0.67
CA ILE A 45 9.88 8.24 -1.64
C ILE A 45 8.87 9.06 -0.85
N THR A 46 9.10 10.36 -0.70
CA THR A 46 8.06 11.26 -0.20
C THR A 46 6.96 11.36 -1.27
N PRO A 47 5.72 10.95 -0.99
CA PRO A 47 4.64 11.14 -1.95
C PRO A 47 4.45 12.63 -2.23
N SER A 48 4.13 12.98 -3.48
CA SER A 48 3.90 14.37 -3.87
C SER A 48 2.82 14.99 -2.98
N THR A 49 3.11 16.16 -2.41
CA THR A 49 2.12 16.98 -1.70
C THR A 49 0.91 17.22 -2.59
N ALA A 50 -0.29 17.13 -2.01
CA ALA A 50 -1.53 17.45 -2.70
C ALA A 50 -1.48 18.89 -3.24
N PRO A 51 -2.00 19.14 -4.46
CA PRO A 51 -2.00 20.48 -5.03
C PRO A 51 -2.70 21.48 -4.09
N LYS A 52 -2.18 22.70 -4.05
CA LYS A 52 -2.73 23.76 -3.20
C LYS A 52 -4.15 24.10 -3.67
N ALA A 53 -5.06 24.28 -2.72
CA ALA A 53 -6.41 24.76 -3.03
C ALA A 53 -6.35 26.09 -3.78
N TYR A 54 -7.31 26.33 -4.68
CA TYR A 54 -7.32 27.49 -5.58
C TYR A 54 -7.11 28.81 -4.82
N ASP A 55 -7.88 29.03 -3.76
CA ASP A 55 -7.82 30.25 -2.95
C ASP A 55 -6.78 30.19 -1.81
N SER A 56 -5.94 29.16 -1.76
CA SER A 56 -4.99 28.91 -0.66
C SER A 56 -5.60 28.88 0.75
N GLN A 57 -6.94 28.84 0.85
CA GLN A 57 -7.69 28.74 2.10
C GLN A 57 -7.92 27.28 2.49
N PRO A 58 -7.87 26.93 3.78
CA PRO A 58 -8.24 25.61 4.27
C PRO A 58 -9.68 25.27 3.85
N GLY A 59 -9.86 24.15 3.15
CA GLY A 59 -11.18 23.67 2.70
C GLY A 59 -11.67 24.25 1.38
N ALA A 60 -10.91 25.14 0.72
CA ALA A 60 -11.25 25.59 -0.63
C ALA A 60 -11.08 24.45 -1.66
N PRO A 61 -11.89 24.43 -2.73
CA PRO A 61 -11.76 23.44 -3.78
C PRO A 61 -10.37 23.51 -4.44
N LEU A 62 -9.90 22.35 -4.90
CA LEU A 62 -8.60 22.23 -5.57
C LEU A 62 -8.58 22.92 -6.94
N LEU A 63 -9.76 23.11 -7.54
CA LEU A 63 -9.92 23.62 -8.89
C LEU A 63 -10.62 24.97 -8.86
N PRO A 64 -10.26 25.88 -9.78
CA PRO A 64 -11.02 27.11 -9.99
C PRO A 64 -12.48 26.80 -10.37
N PRO A 65 -13.41 27.74 -10.09
CA PRO A 65 -14.77 27.65 -10.60
C PRO A 65 -14.79 27.52 -12.13
N MET A 66 -15.59 26.59 -12.63
CA MET A 66 -15.82 26.41 -14.06
C MET A 66 -16.90 27.38 -14.55
N PRO A 67 -16.73 28.06 -15.69
CA PRO A 67 -17.78 28.91 -16.25
C PRO A 67 -18.96 28.04 -16.70
N VAL A 68 -20.12 28.29 -16.11
CA VAL A 68 -21.39 27.64 -16.49
C VAL A 68 -22.25 28.60 -17.31
N PRO A 69 -22.93 28.14 -18.38
CA PRO A 69 -23.89 28.96 -19.09
C PRO A 69 -24.99 29.45 -18.14
N GLY A 70 -25.35 30.72 -18.24
CA GLY A 70 -26.48 31.27 -17.50
C GLY A 70 -27.82 30.71 -17.99
N PRO A 71 -28.89 30.78 -17.16
CA PRO A 71 -30.23 30.41 -17.58
C PRO A 71 -30.71 31.30 -18.75
N PRO A 72 -31.61 30.80 -19.62
CA PRO A 72 -32.17 31.58 -20.72
C PRO A 72 -32.84 32.87 -20.21
N LYS A 73 -32.50 34.00 -20.84
CA LYS A 73 -33.03 35.34 -20.45
C LYS A 73 -34.54 35.48 -20.68
N ASP A 74 -35.10 34.66 -21.55
CA ASP A 74 -36.50 34.75 -21.99
C ASP A 74 -37.44 33.91 -21.12
N GLN A 75 -36.92 33.16 -20.14
CA GLN A 75 -37.75 32.37 -19.25
C GLN A 75 -38.23 33.25 -18.08
N PRO A 76 -39.56 33.36 -17.84
CA PRO A 76 -40.06 34.05 -16.67
C PRO A 76 -39.55 33.31 -15.42
N LEU A 77 -38.88 34.04 -14.53
CA LEU A 77 -38.47 33.50 -13.23
C LEU A 77 -39.74 33.09 -12.47
N PRO A 78 -39.87 31.82 -12.03
CA PRO A 78 -41.02 31.40 -11.24
C PRO A 78 -41.17 32.30 -10.00
N GLY A 79 -42.23 33.11 -9.97
CA GLY A 79 -42.55 34.01 -8.85
C GLY A 79 -42.18 35.48 -9.02
N LEU A 80 -41.50 35.91 -10.09
CA LEU A 80 -41.20 37.32 -10.37
C LEU A 80 -42.01 37.81 -11.57
N ARG A 81 -43.03 38.65 -11.32
CA ARG A 81 -43.76 39.36 -12.39
C ARG A 81 -42.92 40.56 -12.84
N THR A 82 -42.56 40.62 -14.11
CA THR A 82 -41.94 41.80 -14.72
C THR A 82 -42.99 42.89 -14.89
N GLU A 83 -42.96 43.91 -14.04
CA GLU A 83 -43.82 45.08 -14.19
C GLU A 83 -43.23 45.99 -15.29
N PRO A 84 -44.03 46.52 -16.24
CA PRO A 84 -43.52 47.36 -17.30
C PRO A 84 -43.04 48.71 -16.75
N VAL A 85 -41.82 49.10 -17.12
CA VAL A 85 -41.24 50.41 -16.81
C VAL A 85 -42.12 51.51 -17.40
N LYS A 86 -42.63 52.40 -16.53
CA LYS A 86 -43.39 53.59 -16.93
C LYS A 86 -42.46 54.55 -17.67
N GLN A 87 -42.76 54.84 -18.93
CA GLN A 87 -42.07 55.86 -19.71
C GLN A 87 -42.39 57.26 -19.15
N PRO A 88 -41.42 58.17 -19.02
CA PRO A 88 -41.69 59.55 -18.67
C PRO A 88 -42.37 60.26 -19.85
N ALA A 89 -43.47 60.95 -19.56
CA ALA A 89 -44.12 61.84 -20.53
C ALA A 89 -43.17 63.00 -20.85
N ASN A 90 -42.85 63.18 -22.14
CA ASN A 90 -42.31 64.44 -22.63
C ASN A 90 -43.51 65.34 -22.92
N ASP A 91 -43.62 66.43 -22.15
CA ASP A 91 -44.47 67.57 -22.46
C ASP A 91 -43.70 68.49 -23.42
N ASP A 92 -44.25 68.73 -24.61
CA ASP A 92 -44.08 69.94 -25.44
C ASP A 92 -45.26 70.05 -26.43
#